data_AF-A0A850IHJ4-F1
#
_entry.id   AF-A0A850IHJ4-F1
#
_cell.length_a   1.000
_cell.length_b   1.000
_cell.length_c   1.000
_cell.angle_alpha   90.00
_cell.angle_beta   90.00
_cell.angle_gamma   90.00
#
_symmetry.space_group_name_H-M   'P 1'
#
loop_
_entity.id
_entity.type
_entity.pdbx_description
1 polymer ?
#
loop_
_entity_poly.entity_id
_entity_poly.type
_entity_poly.pdbx_seq_one_letter_code
_entity_poly.pdbx_strand_id
1 'polypeptide(L)'
;MNRKEAIRLSDQLIIANEAMMKARTAIAELGKEEQLEFDGPLFELLVEPQWQVMVPLYEKFPDLLPSGLLEELPIPAPTSDVAWSDVKLPRAATTAALDDLLMSLLEPYWQKAALVLLKGTNRCEELGLPFTYRMMAARLRYLWDTGRIESEGDLRSPAHSQVRLQD
;
A
#
# COMPACT_ATOMS: atom_id res chain seq x y z
N MET A 1 -18.52 11.51 14.23
CA MET A 1 -17.17 11.73 14.78
C MET A 1 -16.89 13.21 14.94
N ASN A 2 -16.68 13.64 16.19
CA ASN A 2 -16.20 14.96 16.59
C ASN A 2 -14.66 14.97 16.70
N ARG A 3 -14.06 16.16 16.91
CA ARG A 3 -12.60 16.32 16.93
C ARG A 3 -11.90 15.58 18.07
N LYS A 4 -12.52 15.49 19.25
CA LYS A 4 -11.94 14.79 20.41
C LYS A 4 -11.89 13.28 20.17
N GLU A 5 -12.94 12.74 19.55
CA GLU A 5 -12.97 11.35 19.08
C GLU A 5 -11.93 11.10 17.99
N ALA A 6 -11.77 12.03 17.05
CA ALA A 6 -10.80 11.94 15.97
C ALA A 6 -9.35 11.91 16.48
N ILE A 7 -8.99 12.77 17.45
CA ILE A 7 -7.67 12.74 18.10
C ILE A 7 -7.44 11.39 18.77
N ARG A 8 -8.39 10.94 19.60
CA ARG A 8 -8.25 9.66 20.30
C ARG A 8 -8.10 8.49 19.32
N LEU A 9 -8.87 8.50 18.23
CA LEU A 9 -8.78 7.48 17.19
C LEU A 9 -7.42 7.53 16.49
N SER A 10 -6.93 8.72 16.16
CA SER A 10 -5.58 8.91 15.59
C SER A 10 -4.50 8.35 16.51
N ASP A 11 -4.55 8.65 17.81
CA ASP A 11 -3.58 8.14 18.78
C ASP A 11 -3.57 6.60 18.84
N GLN A 12 -4.76 5.97 18.80
CA GLN A 12 -4.86 4.51 18.77
C GLN A 12 -4.31 3.91 17.47
N LEU A 13 -4.55 4.57 16.34
CA LEU A 13 -4.01 4.14 15.04
C LEU A 13 -2.48 4.20 15.03
N ILE A 14 -1.88 5.22 15.64
CA ILE A 14 -0.42 5.32 15.79
C ILE A 14 0.12 4.17 16.64
N ILE A 15 -0.49 3.88 17.79
CA ILE A 15 -0.07 2.77 18.67
C ILE A 15 -0.18 1.41 17.95
N ALA A 16 -1.28 1.17 17.25
CA ALA A 16 -1.48 -0.04 16.46
C ALA A 16 -0.41 -0.17 15.36
N ASN A 17 -0.07 0.94 14.72
CA ASN A 17 0.98 1.02 13.71
C ASN A 17 2.35 0.58 14.26
N GLU A 18 2.76 1.16 15.39
CA GLU A 18 4.03 0.84 16.04
C GLU A 18 4.09 -0.63 16.45
N ALA A 19 2.99 -1.19 16.98
CA ALA A 19 2.91 -2.60 17.35
C ALA A 19 3.07 -3.51 16.13
N MET A 20 2.42 -3.17 15.01
CA MET A 20 2.57 -3.90 13.75
C MET A 20 3.99 -3.84 13.20
N MET A 21 4.62 -2.67 13.22
CA MET A 21 6.01 -2.53 12.79
C MET A 21 6.96 -3.42 13.60
N LYS A 22 6.80 -3.47 14.93
CA LYS A 22 7.57 -4.37 15.80
C LYS A 22 7.33 -5.85 15.44
N ALA A 23 6.09 -6.23 15.18
CA ALA A 23 5.76 -7.60 14.77
C ALA A 23 6.41 -7.97 13.43
N ARG A 24 6.39 -7.07 12.44
CA ARG A 24 7.05 -7.28 11.15
C ARG A 24 8.57 -7.38 11.27
N THR A 25 9.19 -6.55 12.11
CA THR A 25 10.63 -6.67 12.41
C THR A 25 10.96 -8.05 13.00
N ALA A 26 10.15 -8.54 13.94
CA ALA A 26 10.34 -9.87 14.51
C ALA A 26 10.14 -10.99 13.47
N ILE A 27 9.18 -10.85 12.55
CA ILE A 27 8.98 -11.82 11.45
C ILE A 27 10.17 -11.81 10.49
N ALA A 28 10.73 -10.64 10.17
CA ALA A 28 11.87 -10.52 9.27
C ALA A 28 13.15 -11.20 9.79
N GLU A 29 13.23 -11.45 11.09
CA GLU A 29 14.33 -12.21 11.72
C GLU A 29 14.16 -13.74 11.59
N LEU A 30 12.99 -14.22 11.12
CA LEU A 30 12.69 -15.65 10.94
C LEU A 30 13.26 -16.22 9.63
N GLY A 31 13.13 -17.53 9.43
CA GLY A 31 13.44 -18.19 8.16
C GLY A 31 12.43 -17.85 7.06
N LYS A 32 12.81 -18.11 5.80
CA LYS A 32 12.03 -17.72 4.62
C LYS A 32 10.62 -18.34 4.57
N GLU A 33 10.47 -19.59 5.03
CA GLU A 33 9.15 -20.24 5.10
C GLU A 33 8.26 -19.59 6.16
N GLU A 34 8.79 -19.32 7.36
CA GLU A 34 8.00 -18.66 8.41
C GLU A 34 7.67 -17.21 8.06
N GLN A 35 8.57 -16.50 7.38
CA GLN A 35 8.28 -15.16 6.85
C GLN A 35 7.06 -15.17 5.91
N LEU A 36 7.00 -16.12 4.98
CA LEU A 36 5.89 -16.27 4.05
C LEU A 36 4.59 -16.70 4.75
N GLU A 37 4.70 -17.49 5.82
CA GLU A 37 3.56 -17.95 6.62
C GLU A 37 2.93 -16.79 7.43
N PHE A 38 3.73 -15.88 7.97
CA PHE A 38 3.25 -14.88 8.93
C PHE A 38 3.09 -13.46 8.37
N ASP A 39 3.88 -13.01 7.39
CA ASP A 39 3.81 -11.61 6.92
C ASP A 39 2.47 -11.32 6.21
N GLY A 40 1.95 -12.29 5.43
CA GLY A 40 0.66 -12.17 4.74
C GLY A 40 -0.56 -12.06 5.67
N PRO A 41 -0.77 -13.01 6.61
CA PRO A 41 -1.88 -12.93 7.55
C PRO A 41 -1.81 -11.73 8.50
N LEU A 42 -0.60 -11.34 8.94
CA LEU A 42 -0.42 -10.13 9.76
C LEU A 42 -0.82 -8.87 8.97
N PHE A 43 -0.49 -8.85 7.67
CA PHE A 43 -0.87 -7.79 6.76
C PHE A 43 -2.39 -7.67 6.63
N GLU A 44 -3.10 -8.75 6.29
CA GLU A 44 -4.55 -8.73 6.11
C GLU A 44 -5.29 -8.38 7.41
N LEU A 45 -4.82 -8.88 8.55
CA LEU A 45 -5.48 -8.68 9.84
C LEU A 45 -5.45 -7.22 10.31
N LEU A 46 -4.37 -6.48 10.01
CA LEU A 46 -4.12 -5.18 10.64
C LEU A 46 -4.10 -4.03 9.64
N VAL A 47 -3.55 -4.22 8.44
CA VAL A 47 -3.39 -3.13 7.48
C VAL A 47 -4.75 -2.72 6.92
N GLU A 48 -5.51 -3.65 6.33
CA GLU A 48 -6.78 -3.30 5.70
C GLU A 48 -7.76 -2.57 6.65
N PRO A 49 -8.00 -3.05 7.89
CA PRO A 49 -8.86 -2.33 8.84
C PRO A 49 -8.28 -0.98 9.28
N GLN A 50 -6.97 -0.89 9.50
CA GLN A 50 -6.32 0.35 9.92
C GLN A 50 -6.43 1.43 8.84
N TRP A 51 -6.21 1.06 7.57
CA TRP A 51 -6.30 1.99 6.44
C TRP A 51 -7.74 2.45 6.15
N GLN A 52 -8.74 1.57 6.28
CA GLN A 52 -10.17 1.93 6.16
C GLN A 52 -10.60 2.96 7.21
N VAL A 53 -9.94 2.99 8.37
CA VAL A 53 -10.22 3.97 9.43
C VAL A 53 -9.38 5.23 9.28
N MET A 54 -8.11 5.10 8.90
CA MET A 54 -7.17 6.22 8.73
C MET A 54 -7.56 7.16 7.61
N VAL A 55 -7.90 6.63 6.42
CA VAL A 55 -8.16 7.47 5.24
C VAL A 55 -9.33 8.44 5.48
N PRO A 56 -10.52 8.00 5.92
CA PRO A 56 -11.63 8.92 6.19
C PRO A 56 -11.35 9.85 7.37
N LEU A 57 -10.54 9.40 8.34
CA LEU A 57 -10.15 10.21 9.50
C LEU A 57 -9.31 11.42 9.06
N TYR A 58 -8.27 11.20 8.27
CA TYR A 58 -7.37 12.27 7.84
C TYR A 58 -7.92 13.11 6.68
N GLU A 59 -8.79 12.57 5.84
CA GLU A 59 -9.56 13.39 4.89
C GLU A 59 -10.43 14.41 5.63
N LYS A 60 -11.04 14.00 6.75
CA LYS A 60 -11.89 14.85 7.56
C LYS A 60 -11.12 15.78 8.50
N PHE A 61 -9.95 15.37 8.96
CA PHE A 61 -9.10 16.09 9.90
C PHE A 61 -7.63 16.05 9.43
N PRO A 62 -7.29 16.78 8.37
CA PRO A 62 -5.96 16.69 7.72
C PRO A 62 -4.82 17.14 8.63
N ASP A 63 -5.11 17.99 9.61
CA ASP A 63 -4.15 18.46 10.61
C ASP A 63 -3.75 17.39 11.63
N LEU A 64 -4.52 16.30 11.73
CA LEU A 64 -4.20 15.17 12.61
C LEU A 64 -3.25 14.18 11.94
N LEU A 65 -2.98 14.31 10.64
CA LEU A 65 -2.04 13.45 9.94
C LEU A 65 -0.64 13.70 10.51
N PRO A 66 -0.05 12.72 11.24
CA PRO A 66 1.25 12.96 11.85
C PRO A 66 2.30 13.09 10.74
N SER A 67 3.17 14.10 10.86
CA SER A 67 4.19 14.42 9.87
C SER A 67 5.19 13.29 9.61
N GLY A 68 5.27 12.28 10.48
CA GLY A 68 6.05 11.05 10.28
C GLY A 68 5.22 9.80 9.94
N LEU A 69 3.89 9.82 10.07
CA LEU A 69 3.07 8.62 9.82
C LEU A 69 3.06 8.26 8.33
N LEU A 70 3.12 9.24 7.42
CA LEU A 70 3.33 8.96 6.00
C LEU A 70 4.66 8.24 5.73
N GLU A 71 5.68 8.46 6.56
CA GLU A 71 7.01 7.84 6.45
C GLU A 71 7.08 6.48 7.18
N GLU A 72 6.34 6.31 8.27
CA GLU A 72 6.36 5.16 9.18
C GLU A 72 5.17 4.22 9.04
N LEU A 73 4.19 4.54 8.19
CA LEU A 73 3.12 3.59 7.89
C LEU A 73 3.78 2.32 7.32
N PRO A 74 3.51 1.13 7.88
CA PRO A 74 3.72 -0.17 7.26
C PRO A 74 2.96 -0.16 5.95
N ILE A 75 3.65 0.35 4.97
CA ILE A 75 3.45 0.06 3.58
C ILE A 75 3.93 -1.37 3.49
N PRO A 76 3.09 -2.33 3.06
CA PRO A 76 3.65 -3.59 2.65
C PRO A 76 4.70 -3.21 1.62
N ALA A 77 5.89 -3.77 1.76
CA ALA A 77 6.64 -3.94 0.55
C ALA A 77 5.70 -4.70 -0.39
N PRO A 78 5.60 -4.35 -1.67
CA PRO A 78 5.34 -5.32 -2.72
C PRO A 78 6.43 -6.39 -2.74
N THR A 79 6.76 -7.01 -1.60
CA THR A 79 7.18 -8.39 -1.51
C THR A 79 5.97 -9.26 -1.81
N SER A 80 5.36 -9.04 -2.97
CA SER A 80 5.08 -10.22 -3.74
C SER A 80 6.44 -10.63 -4.28
N ASP A 81 7.00 -11.73 -3.79
CA ASP A 81 8.04 -12.49 -4.49
C ASP A 81 7.59 -12.92 -5.92
N VAL A 82 6.38 -12.53 -6.31
CA VAL A 82 5.71 -12.77 -7.59
C VAL A 82 6.19 -11.71 -8.57
N ALA A 83 7.02 -12.13 -9.52
CA ALA A 83 7.32 -11.31 -10.68
C ALA A 83 6.03 -11.09 -11.50
N TRP A 84 5.93 -9.98 -12.23
CA TRP A 84 4.78 -9.74 -13.10
C TRP A 84 4.53 -10.90 -14.09
N SER A 85 5.58 -11.62 -14.51
CA SER A 85 5.48 -12.82 -15.34
C SER A 85 4.67 -13.96 -14.72
N ASP A 86 4.56 -14.00 -13.39
CA ASP A 86 3.86 -15.06 -12.64
C ASP A 86 2.41 -14.67 -12.32
N VAL A 87 2.01 -13.43 -12.63
CA VAL A 87 0.65 -12.93 -12.39
C VAL A 87 -0.31 -13.46 -13.44
N LYS A 88 -1.33 -14.21 -13.00
CA LYS A 88 -2.44 -14.66 -13.85
C LYS A 88 -3.60 -13.67 -13.76
N LEU A 89 -3.85 -12.94 -14.85
CA LEU A 89 -5.00 -12.04 -14.93
C LEU A 89 -6.32 -12.82 -15.03
N PRO A 90 -7.40 -12.34 -14.38
CA PRO A 90 -8.75 -12.85 -14.59
C PRO A 90 -9.17 -12.72 -16.06
N ARG A 91 -10.03 -13.63 -16.55
CA ARG A 91 -10.47 -13.69 -17.97
C ARG A 91 -11.01 -12.38 -18.55
N ALA A 92 -11.62 -11.53 -17.71
CA ALA A 92 -12.20 -10.26 -18.12
C ALA A 92 -11.24 -9.06 -17.96
N ALA A 93 -10.05 -9.28 -17.39
CA ALA A 93 -9.08 -8.24 -17.07
C ALA A 93 -7.98 -8.18 -18.14
N THR A 94 -7.54 -6.96 -18.47
CA THR A 94 -6.41 -6.74 -19.38
C THR A 94 -5.30 -5.98 -18.68
N THR A 95 -4.06 -6.23 -19.11
CA THR A 95 -2.90 -5.46 -18.64
C THR A 95 -3.06 -3.98 -18.93
N ALA A 96 -3.66 -3.62 -20.07
CA ALA A 96 -3.90 -2.23 -20.44
C ALA A 96 -4.86 -1.54 -19.45
N ALA A 97 -5.96 -2.19 -19.07
CA ALA A 97 -6.88 -1.63 -18.09
C ALA A 97 -6.25 -1.46 -16.69
N LEU A 98 -5.34 -2.37 -16.31
CA LEU A 98 -4.57 -2.25 -15.08
C LEU A 98 -3.57 -1.09 -15.14
N ASP A 99 -2.88 -0.93 -16.27
CA ASP A 99 -1.96 0.19 -16.49
C ASP A 99 -2.71 1.52 -16.48
N ASP A 100 -3.85 1.62 -17.17
CA ASP A 100 -4.67 2.83 -17.21
C ASP A 100 -5.16 3.20 -15.80
N LEU A 101 -5.61 2.21 -15.03
CA LEU A 101 -5.97 2.40 -13.64
C LEU A 101 -4.78 2.94 -12.82
N LEU A 102 -3.64 2.25 -12.85
CA LEU A 102 -2.46 2.66 -12.07
C LEU A 102 -1.97 4.05 -12.47
N MET A 103 -1.89 4.33 -13.77
CA MET A 103 -1.49 5.64 -14.29
C MET A 103 -2.46 6.75 -13.89
N SER A 104 -3.76 6.46 -13.81
CA SER A 104 -4.76 7.43 -13.33
C SER A 104 -4.65 7.78 -11.85
N LEU A 105 -3.94 6.95 -11.07
CA LEU A 105 -3.76 7.13 -9.62
C LEU A 105 -2.44 7.82 -9.28
N LEU A 106 -1.49 7.78 -10.22
CA LEU A 106 -0.17 8.38 -10.08
C LEU A 106 -0.22 9.87 -10.42
N GLU A 107 0.59 10.63 -9.71
CA GLU A 107 0.71 12.07 -9.85
C GLU A 107 2.15 12.48 -10.22
N PRO A 108 2.36 13.70 -10.74
CA PRO A 108 3.70 14.23 -11.02
C PRO A 108 4.56 14.47 -9.75
N TYR A 109 3.92 14.52 -8.58
CA TYR A 109 4.60 14.66 -7.29
C TYR A 109 4.73 13.31 -6.58
N TRP A 110 5.70 13.21 -5.67
CA TRP A 110 5.97 12.00 -4.91
C TRP A 110 4.76 11.56 -4.06
N GLN A 111 4.29 10.34 -4.30
CA GLN A 111 3.24 9.68 -3.54
C GLN A 111 3.78 8.41 -2.90
N LYS A 112 3.20 7.95 -1.78
CA LYS A 112 3.56 6.66 -1.19
C LYS A 112 2.92 5.52 -1.98
N ALA A 113 3.68 4.48 -2.33
CA ALA A 113 3.21 3.34 -3.13
C ALA A 113 1.94 2.69 -2.54
N ALA A 114 1.87 2.47 -1.22
CA ALA A 114 0.67 1.92 -0.59
C ALA A 114 -0.58 2.76 -0.80
N LEU A 115 -0.44 4.10 -0.75
CA LEU A 115 -1.57 4.99 -0.93
C LEU A 115 -2.14 4.86 -2.35
N VAL A 116 -1.26 4.74 -3.35
CA VAL A 116 -1.64 4.48 -4.74
C VAL A 116 -2.34 3.12 -4.86
N LEU A 117 -1.78 2.06 -4.29
CA LEU A 117 -2.34 0.70 -4.34
C LEU A 117 -3.69 0.57 -3.62
N LEU A 118 -3.87 1.27 -2.49
CA LEU A 118 -5.14 1.30 -1.76
C LEU A 118 -6.22 2.05 -2.56
N LYS A 119 -5.90 3.24 -3.07
CA LYS A 119 -6.82 3.97 -3.96
C LYS A 119 -7.20 3.11 -5.16
N GLY A 120 -6.24 2.37 -5.71
CA GLY A 120 -6.49 1.41 -6.78
C GLY A 120 -7.43 0.27 -6.37
N THR A 121 -7.27 -0.28 -5.17
CA THR A 121 -8.14 -1.34 -4.64
C THR A 121 -9.57 -0.84 -4.47
N ASN A 122 -9.76 0.29 -3.79
CA ASN A 122 -11.09 0.91 -3.62
C ASN A 122 -11.71 1.22 -4.98
N ARG A 123 -10.92 1.75 -5.92
CA ARG A 123 -11.41 2.07 -7.26
C ARG A 123 -11.78 0.83 -8.06
N CYS A 124 -11.09 -0.28 -7.86
CA CYS A 124 -11.46 -1.56 -8.46
C CYS A 124 -12.79 -2.06 -7.93
N GLU A 125 -13.02 -1.98 -6.62
CA GLU A 125 -14.29 -2.35 -6.01
C GLU A 125 -15.45 -1.52 -6.55
N GLU A 126 -15.28 -0.19 -6.61
CA GLU A 126 -16.27 0.74 -7.16
C GLU A 126 -16.62 0.45 -8.62
N LEU A 127 -15.62 0.07 -9.42
CA LEU A 127 -15.78 -0.17 -10.86
C LEU A 127 -16.08 -1.64 -11.19
N GLY A 128 -16.15 -2.52 -10.20
CA GLY A 128 -16.30 -3.97 -10.40
C GLY A 128 -15.13 -4.61 -11.17
N LEU A 129 -13.94 -4.01 -11.09
CA LEU A 129 -12.73 -4.52 -11.73
C LEU A 129 -12.10 -5.63 -10.88
N PRO A 130 -11.66 -6.74 -11.49
CA PRO A 130 -11.21 -7.92 -10.73
C PRO A 130 -9.72 -7.85 -10.36
N PHE A 131 -9.15 -6.65 -10.21
CA PHE A 131 -7.74 -6.49 -9.89
C PHE A 131 -7.54 -6.51 -8.37
N THR A 132 -6.65 -7.38 -7.92
CA THR A 132 -6.30 -7.50 -6.51
C THR A 132 -5.14 -6.58 -6.16
N TYR A 133 -5.01 -6.27 -4.87
CA TYR A 133 -3.85 -5.55 -4.32
C TYR A 133 -2.52 -6.11 -4.84
N ARG A 134 -2.35 -7.44 -4.81
CA ARG A 134 -1.15 -8.14 -5.28
C ARG A 134 -0.88 -7.94 -6.77
N MET A 135 -1.91 -7.94 -7.61
CA MET A 135 -1.77 -7.69 -9.06
C MET A 135 -1.31 -6.26 -9.32
N MET A 136 -1.91 -5.29 -8.63
CA MET A 136 -1.52 -3.88 -8.74
C MET A 136 -0.09 -3.66 -8.24
N ALA A 137 0.28 -4.27 -7.12
CA ALA A 137 1.61 -4.16 -6.51
C ALA A 137 2.70 -4.74 -7.46
N ALA A 138 2.50 -5.95 -7.97
CA ALA A 138 3.40 -6.57 -8.94
C ALA A 138 3.48 -5.78 -10.26
N ARG A 139 2.38 -5.12 -10.68
CA ARG A 139 2.38 -4.31 -11.89
C ARG A 139 3.08 -2.97 -11.69
N LEU A 140 2.90 -2.33 -10.55
CA LEU A 140 3.60 -1.10 -10.17
C LEU A 140 5.13 -1.32 -10.18
N ARG A 141 5.59 -2.47 -9.68
CA ARG A 141 6.97 -2.94 -9.80
C ARG A 141 7.47 -3.01 -11.22
N TYR A 142 6.72 -3.70 -12.07
CA TYR A 142 7.07 -3.84 -13.47
C TYR A 142 7.15 -2.48 -14.19
N LEU A 143 6.23 -1.56 -13.89
CA LEU A 143 6.24 -0.21 -14.48
C LEU A 143 7.50 0.56 -14.09
N TRP A 144 8.01 0.38 -12.88
CA TRP A 144 9.31 0.95 -12.50
C TRP A 144 10.49 0.23 -13.15
N ASP A 145 10.52 -1.11 -13.12
CA ASP A 145 11.59 -1.92 -13.73
C ASP A 145 11.75 -1.61 -15.24
N THR A 146 10.65 -1.22 -15.91
CA THR A 146 10.62 -0.82 -17.33
C THR A 146 10.77 0.67 -17.57
N GLY A 147 11.01 1.47 -16.52
CA GLY A 147 11.25 2.90 -16.62
C GLY A 147 10.03 3.69 -17.10
N ARG A 148 8.81 3.24 -16.80
CA ARG A 148 7.55 3.98 -17.05
C ARG A 148 7.14 4.90 -15.91
N ILE A 149 7.71 4.70 -14.73
CA ILE A 149 7.57 5.57 -13.56
C ILE A 149 8.96 5.81 -12.98
N GLU A 150 9.17 6.96 -12.34
CA GLU A 150 10.52 7.42 -12.02
C GLU A 150 11.15 6.69 -10.83
N SER A 151 10.32 6.20 -9.93
CA SER A 151 10.73 5.34 -8.82
C SER A 151 9.56 4.47 -8.42
N GLU A 152 9.83 3.23 -8.01
CA GLU A 152 8.91 2.45 -7.20
C GLU A 152 9.06 2.78 -5.70
N GLY A 153 10.20 3.38 -5.37
CA GLY A 153 10.73 3.41 -4.03
C GLY A 153 11.30 2.06 -3.57
N ASP A 154 12.14 2.06 -2.52
CA ASP A 154 12.47 0.79 -1.87
C ASP A 154 11.25 0.34 -1.08
N LEU A 155 10.48 -0.53 -1.69
CA LEU A 155 9.32 -1.15 -1.10
C LEU A 155 9.60 -1.83 0.24
N ARG A 156 10.82 -2.32 0.45
CA ARG A 156 11.26 -2.97 1.70
C ARG A 156 11.58 -1.94 2.80
N SER A 157 11.56 -0.65 2.46
CA SER A 157 11.76 0.47 3.37
C SER A 157 10.61 1.48 3.24
N PRO A 158 9.68 1.53 4.21
CA PRO A 158 8.58 2.50 4.24
C PRO A 158 9.03 3.97 4.06
N ALA A 159 10.26 4.30 4.50
CA ALA A 159 10.87 5.62 4.32
C ALA A 159 11.17 5.94 2.84
N HIS A 160 11.39 4.92 2.00
CA HIS A 160 11.83 5.08 0.61
C HIS A 160 10.82 4.60 -0.43
N SER A 161 9.62 4.16 -0.07
CA SER A 161 8.60 3.58 -0.96
C SER A 161 7.77 4.61 -1.78
N GLN A 162 8.42 5.66 -2.31
CA GLN A 162 7.75 6.74 -3.05
C GLN A 162 7.73 6.50 -4.56
N VAL A 163 6.59 6.80 -5.17
CA VAL A 163 6.32 6.67 -6.62
C VAL A 163 5.85 8.00 -7.21
N ARG A 164 6.14 8.24 -8.48
CA ARG A 164 5.59 9.36 -9.27
C ARG A 164 5.63 9.05 -10.78
N LEU A 165 4.81 9.76 -11.54
CA LEU A 165 4.93 9.77 -13.01
C LEU A 165 6.27 10.37 -13.44
N GLN A 166 6.79 9.91 -14.58
CA GLN A 166 7.88 10.63 -15.25
C GLN A 166 7.37 11.96 -15.80
N ASP A 167 8.23 12.98 -15.76
CA ASP A 167 8.02 14.28 -16.42
C ASP A 167 7.98 14.14 -17.96
#